data_AF-A0A3S5CM57-F1
#
_entry.id   AF-A0A3S5CM57-F1
#
_cell.length_a   1.000
_cell.length_b   1.000
_cell.length_c   1.000
_cell.angle_alpha   90.00
_cell.angle_beta   90.00
_cell.angle_gamma   90.00
#
_symmetry.space_group_name_H-M   'P 1'
#
loop_
_entity.id
_entity.type
_entity.pdbx_description
1 polymer ?
#
loop_
_entity_poly.entity_id
_entity_poly.type
_entity_poly.pdbx_seq_one_letter_code
_entity_poly.pdbx_strand_id
1 'polypeptide(L)'
;MLPWTAWAPCNATCETREGIQSRRRYLARPSEANSCHHLFRSSQELQTRVLTEERACMPPPEQCDPLTVCAEGRKDGVTCGDPQPAFYYSAMEHACLAFTYLGCKGGRNRFESRESCERVCLAPVQALPAWRRERMAFLQYKTAQMSSNASGEVASEKQPKSYCGLPMDAGEECPDSSQGPRIQW
;
A
#
# COMPACT_ATOMS: atom_id res chain seq x y z
N MET A 1 16.73 10.64 -16.61
CA MET A 1 15.76 9.66 -16.03
C MET A 1 14.72 10.40 -15.22
N LEU A 2 13.47 9.92 -15.14
CA LEU A 2 12.47 10.49 -14.24
C LEU A 2 12.77 10.17 -12.76
N PRO A 3 12.32 11.00 -11.81
CA PRO A 3 12.50 10.71 -10.39
C PRO A 3 11.79 9.42 -9.98
N TRP A 4 12.29 8.80 -8.91
CA TRP A 4 11.62 7.66 -8.30
C TRP A 4 10.23 8.05 -7.79
N THR A 5 9.25 7.14 -7.95
CA THR A 5 7.98 7.23 -7.24
C THR A 5 8.22 7.16 -5.73
N ALA A 6 7.24 7.63 -4.95
CA ALA A 6 7.17 7.28 -3.55
C ALA A 6 7.17 5.75 -3.38
N TRP A 7 7.63 5.29 -2.22
CA TRP A 7 7.52 3.88 -1.83
C TRP A 7 6.05 3.49 -1.75
N ALA A 8 5.71 2.34 -2.34
CA ALA A 8 4.42 1.71 -2.13
C ALA A 8 4.24 1.37 -0.63
N PRO A 9 2.99 1.23 -0.15
CA PRO A 9 2.73 0.67 1.16
C PRO A 9 3.43 -0.67 1.36
N CYS A 10 3.80 -0.98 2.60
CA CYS A 10 4.41 -2.26 2.92
C CYS A 10 3.39 -3.38 2.65
N ASN A 11 3.79 -4.40 1.89
CA ASN A 11 2.92 -5.55 1.65
C ASN A 11 2.88 -6.54 2.84
N ALA A 12 3.71 -6.32 3.87
CA ALA A 12 3.69 -7.10 5.10
C ALA A 12 2.31 -7.01 5.77
N THR A 13 1.89 -8.12 6.36
CA THR A 13 0.69 -8.17 7.19
C THR A 13 1.09 -8.26 8.66
N CYS A 14 0.14 -8.16 9.57
CA CYS A 14 0.41 -8.38 10.99
C CYS A 14 0.70 -9.85 11.33
N GLU A 15 0.37 -10.77 10.41
CA GLU A 15 0.73 -12.18 10.49
C GLU A 15 2.15 -12.41 9.95
N THR A 16 2.45 -11.81 8.80
CA THR A 16 3.76 -11.83 8.15
C THR A 16 4.48 -10.51 8.37
N ARG A 17 5.16 -10.38 9.51
CA ARG A 17 5.88 -9.14 9.92
C ARG A 17 6.97 -8.69 8.95
N GLU A 18 7.39 -9.56 8.04
CA GLU A 18 8.39 -9.25 7.03
C GLU A 18 7.69 -9.08 5.68
N GLY A 19 7.92 -7.94 5.04
CA GLY A 19 7.44 -7.69 3.70
C GLY A 19 8.40 -6.80 2.93
N ILE A 20 7.94 -6.41 1.75
CA ILE A 20 8.69 -5.61 0.80
C ILE A 20 7.86 -4.38 0.44
N GLN A 21 8.54 -3.23 0.37
CA GLN A 21 8.04 -2.07 -0.35
C GLN A 21 8.78 -1.96 -1.66
N SER A 22 8.07 -1.60 -2.72
CA SER A 22 8.65 -1.32 -4.02
C SER A 22 8.42 0.13 -4.42
N ARG A 23 9.34 0.68 -5.19
CA ARG A 23 9.19 1.94 -5.92
C ARG A 23 9.69 1.77 -7.34
N ARG A 24 9.23 2.63 -8.24
CA ARG A 24 9.55 2.54 -9.66
C ARG A 24 10.10 3.87 -10.17
N ARG A 25 10.99 3.82 -11.16
CA ARG A 25 11.38 5.00 -11.95
C ARG A 25 11.38 4.64 -13.43
N TYR A 26 11.24 5.64 -14.27
CA TYR A 26 11.07 5.49 -15.71
C TYR A 26 12.17 6.26 -16.44
N LEU A 27 12.50 5.80 -17.66
CA LEU A 27 13.33 6.59 -18.56
C LEU A 27 12.57 7.85 -18.98
N ALA A 28 13.27 8.98 -19.05
CA ALA A 28 12.69 10.22 -19.58
C ALA A 28 12.35 10.07 -21.08
N ARG A 29 13.17 9.29 -21.80
CA ARG A 29 12.99 8.95 -23.22
C ARG A 29 12.97 7.43 -23.40
N PRO A 30 11.80 6.79 -23.54
CA PRO A 30 11.69 5.33 -23.67
C PRO A 30 12.35 4.75 -24.93
N SER A 31 12.57 5.55 -25.97
CA SER A 31 13.26 5.15 -27.21
C SER A 31 14.74 4.85 -27.01
N GLU A 32 15.37 5.43 -25.98
CA GLU A 32 16.79 5.26 -25.67
C GLU A 32 17.07 4.02 -24.81
N ALA A 33 16.05 3.20 -24.50
CA ALA A 33 16.16 2.06 -23.59
C ALA A 33 17.26 1.06 -23.97
N ASN A 34 17.44 0.77 -25.26
CA ASN A 34 18.47 -0.16 -25.73
C ASN A 34 19.88 0.43 -25.57
N SER A 35 20.05 1.73 -25.83
CA SER A 35 21.33 2.44 -25.65
C SER A 35 21.69 2.54 -24.16
N CYS A 36 20.69 2.71 -23.30
CA CYS A 36 20.85 2.78 -21.85
C CYS A 36 20.70 1.42 -21.14
N HIS A 37 20.97 0.30 -21.83
CA HIS A 37 20.76 -1.04 -21.25
C HIS A 37 21.51 -1.26 -19.92
N HIS A 38 22.66 -0.60 -19.75
CA HIS A 38 23.50 -0.64 -18.55
C HIS A 38 22.82 -0.07 -17.28
N LEU A 39 21.74 0.71 -17.42
CA LEU A 39 20.99 1.24 -16.29
C LEU A 39 20.04 0.19 -15.67
N PHE A 40 19.69 -0.86 -16.42
CA PHE A 40 18.79 -1.92 -15.98
C PHE A 40 19.56 -3.02 -15.25
N ARG A 41 19.06 -3.45 -14.09
CA ARG A 41 19.66 -4.50 -13.26
C ARG A 41 19.25 -5.90 -13.69
N SER A 42 18.12 -6.02 -14.41
CA SER A 42 17.61 -7.30 -14.89
C SER A 42 17.02 -7.20 -16.30
N SER A 43 16.97 -8.33 -16.99
CA SER A 43 16.31 -8.44 -18.30
C SER A 43 14.82 -8.07 -18.24
N GLN A 44 14.18 -8.26 -17.08
CA GLN A 44 12.79 -7.89 -16.86
C GLN A 44 12.60 -6.37 -16.80
N GLU A 45 13.54 -5.65 -16.16
CA GLU A 45 13.52 -4.18 -16.16
C GLU A 45 13.76 -3.62 -17.58
N LEU A 46 14.68 -4.23 -18.34
CA LEU A 46 14.94 -3.84 -19.73
C LEU A 46 13.70 -4.07 -20.62
N GLN A 47 13.03 -5.21 -20.45
CA GLN A 47 11.82 -5.55 -21.21
C GLN A 47 10.64 -4.63 -20.87
N THR A 48 10.45 -4.31 -19.59
CA THR A 48 9.36 -3.43 -19.13
C THR A 48 9.69 -1.95 -19.26
N ARG A 49 10.97 -1.59 -19.49
CA ARG A 49 11.49 -0.21 -19.47
C ARG A 49 11.22 0.52 -18.17
N VAL A 50 11.09 -0.22 -17.08
CA VAL A 50 10.83 0.28 -15.73
C VAL A 50 11.89 -0.25 -14.79
N LEU A 51 12.57 0.66 -14.10
CA LEU A 51 13.52 0.29 -13.06
C LEU A 51 12.75 0.18 -11.74
N THR A 52 12.93 -0.93 -11.04
CA THR A 52 12.23 -1.23 -9.79
C THR A 52 13.24 -1.36 -8.66
N GLU A 53 12.91 -0.77 -7.53
CA GLU A 53 13.71 -0.92 -6.32
C GLU A 53 12.83 -1.47 -5.21
N GLU A 54 13.37 -2.44 -4.50
CA GLU A 54 12.71 -3.15 -3.42
C GLU A 54 13.49 -2.96 -2.13
N ARG A 55 12.77 -2.85 -1.01
CA ARG A 55 13.36 -2.83 0.33
C ARG A 55 12.52 -3.63 1.30
N ALA A 56 13.17 -4.24 2.27
CA ALA A 56 12.48 -4.87 3.40
C ALA A 56 11.71 -3.83 4.22
N CYS A 57 10.54 -4.23 4.71
CA CYS A 57 9.70 -3.43 5.59
C CYS A 57 9.05 -4.31 6.66
N MET A 58 8.81 -3.71 7.82
CA MET A 58 8.07 -4.33 8.92
C MET A 58 7.03 -3.32 9.43
N PRO A 59 5.76 -3.72 9.61
CA PRO A 59 4.76 -2.84 10.18
C PRO A 59 5.09 -2.61 11.66
N PRO A 60 4.99 -1.37 12.17
CA PRO A 60 5.28 -1.10 13.56
C PRO A 60 4.29 -1.85 14.47
N PRO A 61 4.72 -2.26 15.67
CA PRO A 61 3.94 -3.14 16.54
C PRO A 61 2.57 -2.54 16.92
N GLU A 62 2.49 -1.22 17.08
CA GLU A 62 1.24 -0.52 17.37
C GLU A 62 0.20 -0.65 16.25
N GLN A 63 0.63 -0.77 14.99
CA GLN A 63 -0.27 -0.95 13.85
C GLN A 63 -0.79 -2.39 13.75
N CYS A 64 -0.18 -3.31 14.48
CA CYS A 64 -0.53 -4.72 14.57
C CYS A 64 -1.06 -5.14 15.94
N ASP A 65 -1.44 -4.17 16.77
CA ASP A 65 -2.24 -4.44 17.95
C ASP A 65 -3.57 -5.08 17.54
N PRO A 66 -3.88 -6.30 18.04
CA PRO A 66 -5.10 -7.00 17.65
C PRO A 66 -6.37 -6.20 17.91
N LEU A 67 -6.43 -5.43 19.01
CA LEU A 67 -7.61 -4.63 19.33
C LEU A 67 -7.82 -3.50 18.32
N THR A 68 -6.74 -2.89 17.86
CA THR A 68 -6.74 -1.84 16.84
C THR A 68 -7.12 -2.40 15.47
N VAL A 69 -6.58 -3.56 15.10
CA VAL A 69 -6.91 -4.25 13.84
C VAL A 69 -8.38 -4.67 13.82
N CYS A 70 -8.83 -5.39 14.84
CA CYS A 70 -10.19 -5.95 14.89
C CYS A 70 -11.26 -4.88 15.16
N ALA A 71 -10.90 -3.69 15.68
CA ALA A 71 -11.82 -2.56 15.79
C ALA A 71 -12.05 -1.80 14.48
N GLU A 72 -11.25 -2.05 13.44
CA GLU A 72 -11.46 -1.44 12.12
C GLU A 72 -12.64 -2.12 11.40
N GLY A 73 -13.51 -1.33 10.79
CA GLY A 73 -14.65 -1.83 10.03
C GLY A 73 -14.24 -2.54 8.74
N ARG A 74 -15.13 -3.38 8.22
CA ARG A 74 -14.96 -4.00 6.90
C ARG A 74 -14.78 -2.91 5.84
N LYS A 75 -13.74 -3.07 5.02
CA LYS A 75 -13.45 -2.22 3.86
C LYS A 75 -13.13 -3.10 2.66
N ASP A 76 -14.07 -3.18 1.73
CA ASP A 76 -13.97 -3.97 0.51
C ASP A 76 -12.86 -3.40 -0.42
N GLY A 77 -12.56 -2.10 -0.27
CA GLY A 77 -11.50 -1.42 -1.00
C GLY A 77 -11.96 -0.90 -2.36
N VAL A 78 -11.03 -0.83 -3.32
CA VAL A 78 -11.29 -0.47 -4.73
C VAL A 78 -10.68 -1.51 -5.65
N THR A 79 -11.31 -1.70 -6.81
CA THR A 79 -10.82 -2.62 -7.84
C THR A 79 -9.51 -2.14 -8.42
N CYS A 80 -8.43 -2.90 -8.20
CA CYS A 80 -7.13 -2.66 -8.82
C CYS A 80 -6.45 -3.96 -9.32
N GLY A 81 -7.16 -5.08 -9.22
CA GLY A 81 -6.74 -6.42 -9.57
C GLY A 81 -7.92 -7.38 -9.42
N ASP A 82 -7.63 -8.68 -9.35
CA ASP A 82 -8.66 -9.69 -9.21
C ASP A 82 -9.25 -9.71 -7.80
N PRO A 83 -10.58 -9.72 -7.64
CA PRO A 83 -11.21 -9.83 -6.35
C PRO A 83 -10.78 -11.11 -5.62
N GLN A 84 -10.41 -10.98 -4.34
CA GLN A 84 -9.94 -12.09 -3.53
C GLN A 84 -10.90 -12.38 -2.38
N PRO A 85 -11.15 -13.65 -2.03
CA PRO A 85 -11.88 -13.99 -0.83
C PRO A 85 -11.05 -13.61 0.40
N ALA A 86 -11.69 -13.03 1.41
CA ALA A 86 -11.04 -12.67 2.66
C ALA A 86 -12.02 -12.76 3.84
N PHE A 87 -11.50 -12.66 5.06
CA PHE A 87 -12.27 -12.70 6.30
C PHE A 87 -12.06 -11.42 7.11
N TYR A 88 -13.08 -10.99 7.84
CA TYR A 88 -12.99 -9.87 8.78
C TYR A 88 -13.72 -10.21 10.08
N TYR A 89 -13.29 -9.64 11.20
CA TYR A 89 -13.98 -9.76 12.47
C TYR A 89 -15.17 -8.81 12.53
N SER A 90 -16.37 -9.35 12.76
CA SER A 90 -17.57 -8.57 13.07
C SER A 90 -17.75 -8.50 14.58
N ALA A 91 -17.66 -7.30 15.15
CA ALA A 91 -17.93 -7.09 16.57
C ALA A 91 -19.42 -7.18 16.92
N MET A 92 -20.31 -7.08 15.92
CA MET A 92 -21.76 -7.26 16.11
C MET A 92 -22.12 -8.74 16.21
N GLU A 93 -21.53 -9.58 15.36
CA GLU A 93 -21.76 -11.04 15.37
C GLU A 93 -20.80 -11.78 16.30
N HIS A 94 -19.82 -11.06 16.87
CA HIS A 94 -18.70 -11.64 17.62
C HIS A 94 -18.00 -12.80 16.88
N ALA A 95 -17.93 -12.73 15.55
CA ALA A 95 -17.47 -13.81 14.69
C ALA A 95 -16.68 -13.28 13.49
N CYS A 96 -15.85 -14.14 12.92
CA CYS A 96 -15.14 -13.86 11.67
C CYS A 96 -16.00 -14.25 10.47
N LEU A 97 -16.29 -13.26 9.61
CA LEU A 97 -17.19 -13.39 8.47
C LEU A 97 -16.41 -13.25 7.16
N ALA A 98 -16.82 -13.99 6.14
CA ALA A 98 -16.25 -13.89 4.81
C ALA A 98 -16.73 -12.62 4.09
N PHE A 99 -15.86 -12.05 3.26
CA PHE A 99 -16.18 -10.96 2.34
C PHE A 99 -15.24 -10.99 1.12
N THR A 100 -15.54 -10.15 0.13
CA THR A 100 -14.72 -10.01 -1.08
C THR A 100 -13.86 -8.75 -0.99
N TYR A 101 -12.54 -8.92 -1.04
CA TYR A 101 -11.60 -7.81 -1.15
C TYR A 101 -11.33 -7.47 -2.62
N LEU A 102 -11.48 -6.21 -3.00
CA LEU A 102 -11.36 -5.75 -4.39
C LEU A 102 -9.90 -5.50 -4.86
N GLY A 103 -8.93 -5.71 -3.98
CA GLY A 103 -7.51 -5.72 -4.34
C GLY A 103 -6.70 -4.54 -3.79
N CYS A 104 -7.27 -3.32 -3.72
CA CYS A 104 -6.58 -2.14 -3.17
C CYS A 104 -7.39 -1.39 -2.12
N LYS A 105 -6.72 -0.58 -1.30
CA LYS A 105 -7.33 0.33 -0.31
C LYS A 105 -8.27 -0.37 0.70
N GLY A 106 -8.02 -1.63 1.02
CA GLY A 106 -8.73 -2.33 2.10
C GLY A 106 -8.30 -1.88 3.49
N GLY A 107 -9.02 -2.33 4.51
CA GLY A 107 -8.69 -2.12 5.92
C GLY A 107 -7.72 -3.17 6.46
N ARG A 108 -7.30 -3.03 7.72
CA ARG A 108 -6.45 -4.04 8.39
C ARG A 108 -7.25 -5.20 8.96
N ASN A 109 -8.54 -5.00 9.23
CA ASN A 109 -9.47 -6.08 9.57
C ASN A 109 -9.79 -6.93 8.32
N ARG A 110 -8.75 -7.59 7.78
CA ARG A 110 -8.78 -8.45 6.61
C ARG A 110 -7.75 -9.55 6.81
N PHE A 111 -8.21 -10.79 6.73
CA PHE A 111 -7.42 -12.00 6.94
C PHE A 111 -7.63 -12.96 5.78
N GLU A 112 -6.60 -13.76 5.46
CA GLU A 112 -6.65 -14.73 4.35
C GLU A 112 -7.49 -15.95 4.69
N SER A 113 -7.60 -16.30 5.97
CA SER A 113 -8.36 -17.45 6.45
C SER A 113 -9.26 -17.10 7.64
N ARG A 114 -10.26 -17.94 7.88
CA ARG A 114 -11.13 -17.79 9.05
C ARG A 114 -10.32 -18.00 10.33
N GLU A 115 -9.45 -19.00 10.35
CA GLU A 115 -8.64 -19.39 11.50
C GLU A 115 -7.67 -18.29 11.91
N SER A 116 -7.05 -17.60 10.94
CA SER A 116 -6.17 -16.46 11.22
C SER A 116 -6.94 -15.28 11.83
N CYS A 117 -8.13 -14.97 11.29
CA CYS A 117 -9.03 -13.96 11.88
C CYS A 117 -9.42 -14.32 13.32
N GLU A 118 -9.84 -15.56 13.55
CA GLU A 118 -10.30 -16.02 14.87
C GLU A 118 -9.17 -15.99 15.91
N ARG A 119 -7.98 -16.44 15.51
CA ARG A 119 -6.75 -16.41 16.33
C ARG A 119 -6.36 -14.99 16.73
N VAL A 120 -6.44 -14.03 15.80
CA VAL A 120 -6.06 -12.63 16.05
C VAL A 120 -7.14 -11.90 16.84
N CYS A 121 -8.42 -12.10 16.54
CA CYS A 121 -9.49 -11.25 17.06
C CYS A 121 -10.25 -11.84 18.25
N LEU A 122 -10.58 -13.14 18.29
CA LEU A 122 -11.49 -13.65 19.30
C LEU A 122 -10.90 -13.58 20.71
N ALA A 123 -9.69 -14.11 20.92
CA ALA A 123 -9.09 -14.15 22.25
C ALA A 123 -8.82 -12.73 22.84
N PRO A 124 -8.20 -11.79 22.10
CA PRO A 124 -7.97 -10.44 22.63
C PRO A 124 -9.26 -9.66 22.88
N VAL A 125 -10.25 -9.77 22.00
CA VAL A 125 -11.52 -9.06 22.17
C VAL A 125 -12.31 -9.61 23.35
N GLN A 126 -12.34 -10.93 23.55
CA GLN A 126 -13.02 -11.54 24.71
C GLN A 126 -12.37 -11.16 26.04
N ALA A 127 -11.05 -10.97 26.08
CA ALA A 127 -10.34 -10.51 27.26
C ALA A 127 -10.68 -9.06 27.68
N LEU A 128 -11.32 -8.27 26.82
CA LEU A 128 -11.72 -6.90 27.14
C LEU A 128 -12.92 -6.85 28.10
N PRO A 129 -13.04 -5.81 28.94
CA PRO A 129 -14.27 -5.52 29.68
C PRO A 129 -15.47 -5.32 28.76
N ALA A 130 -16.67 -5.68 29.24
CA ALA A 130 -17.92 -5.60 28.47
C ALA A 130 -18.14 -4.24 27.79
N TRP A 131 -17.97 -3.13 28.53
CA TRP A 131 -18.12 -1.77 28.01
C TRP A 131 -17.21 -1.44 26.82
N ARG A 132 -16.02 -2.06 26.74
CA ARG A 132 -15.07 -1.84 25.64
C ARG A 132 -15.42 -2.71 24.44
N ARG A 133 -15.93 -3.94 24.67
CA ARG A 133 -16.43 -4.83 23.63
C ARG A 133 -17.67 -4.24 22.94
N GLU A 134 -18.62 -3.75 23.72
CA GLU A 134 -19.85 -3.11 23.22
C GLU A 134 -19.56 -1.90 22.31
N ARG A 135 -18.50 -1.14 22.64
CA ARG A 135 -18.09 0.03 21.84
C ARG A 135 -17.38 -0.33 20.53
N MET A 136 -16.92 -1.57 20.36
CA MET A 136 -16.15 -1.99 19.18
C MET A 136 -17.01 -1.99 17.90
N ALA A 137 -18.24 -2.47 17.95
CA ALA A 137 -19.16 -2.44 16.80
C ALA A 137 -19.40 -1.02 16.29
N PHE A 138 -19.51 -0.04 17.20
CA PHE A 138 -19.62 1.37 16.85
C PHE A 138 -18.37 1.92 16.16
N LEU A 139 -17.16 1.52 16.59
CA LEU A 139 -15.91 1.90 15.94
C LEU A 139 -15.80 1.29 14.54
N GLN A 140 -16.20 0.03 14.38
CA GLN A 140 -16.24 -0.63 13.08
C GLN A 140 -17.19 0.09 12.12
N TYR A 141 -18.40 0.43 12.58
CA TYR A 141 -19.36 1.21 11.78
C TYR A 141 -18.77 2.55 11.32
N LYS A 142 -18.19 3.32 12.24
CA LYS A 142 -17.57 4.62 11.94
C LYS A 142 -16.44 4.51 10.92
N THR A 143 -15.55 3.55 11.11
CA THR A 143 -14.34 3.41 10.28
C THR A 143 -14.62 2.76 8.93
N ALA A 144 -15.69 1.95 8.80
CA ALA A 144 -16.17 1.47 7.51
C ALA A 144 -16.64 2.62 6.60
N GLN A 145 -17.34 3.61 7.17
CA GLN A 145 -17.89 4.76 6.43
C GLN A 145 -16.88 5.85 6.08
N MET A 146 -15.70 5.86 6.71
CA MET A 146 -14.61 6.77 6.34
C MET A 146 -14.00 6.45 4.96
N SER A 147 -14.41 5.33 4.32
CA SER A 147 -14.12 5.07 2.90
C SER A 147 -15.20 5.61 1.95
N SER A 148 -16.36 6.06 2.46
CA SER A 148 -17.49 6.53 1.65
C SER A 148 -17.85 8.01 1.85
N ASN A 149 -17.41 8.67 2.92
CA ASN A 149 -17.56 10.12 3.09
C ASN A 149 -16.20 10.85 3.00
N ALA A 150 -15.76 11.07 1.77
CA ALA A 150 -14.90 12.18 1.39
C ALA A 150 -15.72 13.26 0.64
N SER A 151 -16.96 13.46 1.06
CA SER A 151 -17.88 14.48 0.57
C SER A 151 -18.32 15.31 1.77
N GLY A 152 -17.45 16.23 2.19
CA GLY A 152 -17.73 17.05 3.38
C GLY A 152 -16.61 17.94 3.90
N GLU A 153 -15.48 18.07 3.20
CA GLU A 153 -14.67 19.28 3.30
C GLU A 153 -14.58 19.82 1.88
N VAL A 154 -15.07 21.05 1.71
CA VAL A 154 -14.85 21.85 0.53
C VAL A 154 -13.34 21.86 0.31
N ALA A 155 -12.89 21.04 -0.65
CA ALA A 155 -11.57 21.18 -1.21
C ALA A 155 -11.59 22.55 -1.87
N SER A 156 -11.12 23.56 -1.12
CA SER A 156 -10.63 24.80 -1.70
C SER A 156 -9.84 24.39 -2.93
N GLU A 157 -10.30 24.89 -4.06
CA GLU A 157 -9.78 24.62 -5.40
C GLU A 157 -8.29 25.00 -5.40
N LYS A 158 -7.45 24.06 -4.97
CA LYS A 158 -6.01 24.23 -5.01
C LYS A 158 -5.69 24.21 -6.49
N GLN A 159 -5.47 25.40 -7.03
CA GLN A 159 -4.90 25.61 -8.35
C GLN A 159 -3.80 24.56 -8.57
N PRO A 160 -3.75 23.94 -9.76
CA PRO A 160 -2.71 22.97 -10.06
C PRO A 160 -1.36 23.64 -9.77
N LYS A 161 -0.61 23.05 -8.84
CA LYS A 161 0.75 23.47 -8.52
C LYS A 161 1.50 23.65 -9.85
N SER A 162 2.12 24.83 -10.06
CA SER A 162 2.75 25.26 -11.33
C SER A 162 3.91 24.39 -11.82
N TYR A 163 4.16 23.26 -11.17
CA TYR A 163 5.24 22.33 -11.47
C TYR A 163 5.00 21.57 -12.78
N CYS A 164 3.75 21.46 -13.25
CA CYS A 164 3.46 20.83 -14.54
C CYS A 164 3.91 21.67 -15.76
N GLY A 165 4.40 22.90 -15.56
CA GLY A 165 4.93 23.78 -16.60
C GLY A 165 6.44 24.00 -16.55
N LEU A 166 7.15 23.37 -15.61
CA LEU A 166 8.61 23.44 -15.56
C LEU A 166 9.18 22.52 -16.66
N PRO A 167 10.25 22.94 -17.36
CA PRO A 167 10.95 22.06 -18.29
C PRO A 167 11.36 20.79 -17.53
N MET A 168 10.97 19.64 -18.07
CA MET A 168 11.37 18.34 -17.54
C MET A 168 12.89 18.25 -17.61
N ASP A 169 13.55 18.17 -16.46
CA ASP A 169 14.97 17.85 -16.42
C ASP A 169 15.14 16.44 -17.02
N ALA A 170 15.79 16.36 -18.18
CA ALA A 170 16.01 15.10 -18.89
C ALA A 170 16.90 14.15 -18.06
N GLY A 171 17.59 14.67 -17.04
CA GLY A 171 18.70 14.00 -16.38
C GLY A 171 19.89 13.83 -17.32
N GLU A 172 20.91 13.10 -16.89
CA GLU A 172 22.10 12.90 -17.70
C GLU A 172 21.82 12.03 -18.94
N GLU A 173 22.44 12.41 -20.06
CA GLU A 173 22.49 11.63 -21.29
C GLU A 173 23.29 10.35 -21.03
N CYS A 174 22.82 9.20 -21.52
CA CYS A 174 23.57 7.95 -21.40
C CYS A 174 24.85 8.07 -22.22
N PRO A 175 26.05 8.23 -21.59
CA PRO A 175 27.26 8.37 -22.36
C PRO A 175 27.52 7.04 -23.06
N ASP A 176 27.93 7.14 -24.32
CA ASP A 176 28.46 6.02 -25.05
C ASP A 176 29.61 5.39 -24.23
N SER A 177 29.70 4.07 -24.31
CA SER A 177 30.44 3.08 -23.51
C SER A 177 31.95 3.31 -23.26
N SER A 178 32.46 4.54 -23.27
CA SER A 178 33.87 4.88 -23.13
C SER A 178 34.21 5.83 -21.97
N GLN A 179 33.24 6.46 -21.29
CA GLN A 179 33.53 7.28 -20.10
C GLN A 179 32.44 7.10 -19.04
N GLY A 180 32.79 6.44 -17.93
CA GLY A 180 31.92 6.33 -16.76
C GLY A 180 31.64 7.69 -16.11
N PRO A 181 30.57 7.81 -15.32
CA PRO A 181 30.16 9.09 -14.73
C PRO A 181 31.24 9.62 -13.79
N ARG A 182 31.74 10.83 -14.07
CA ARG A 182 32.57 11.61 -13.13
C ARG A 182 31.67 12.17 -12.04
N ILE A 183 31.70 11.52 -10.87
CA ILE A 183 31.15 12.08 -9.64
C ILE A 183 32.08 13.23 -9.21
N GLN A 184 31.63 14.48 -9.32
CA GLN A 184 32.23 15.60 -8.61
C GLN A 184 31.49 15.78 -7.28
N TRP A 185 32.28 15.82 -6.19
CA TRP A 185 31.82 16.01 -4.81
C TRP A 185 31.36 17.43 -4.54
#